data_AF-A0A837DBJ0-F1
#
_entry.id   AF-A0A837DBJ0-F1
#
_cell.length_a   1.000
_cell.length_b   1.000
_cell.length_c   1.000
_cell.angle_alpha   90.00
_cell.angle_beta   90.00
_cell.angle_gamma   90.00
#
_symmetry.space_group_name_H-M   'P 1'
#
loop_
_entity.id
_entity.type
_entity.pdbx_description
1 polymer ?
#
loop_
_entity_poly.entity_id
_entity_poly.type
_entity_poly.pdbx_seq_one_letter_code
_entity_poly.pdbx_strand_id
1 'polypeptide(L)'
;MTTASTQVDSPRTEAITRRQPLLAALVVAALGAVMSVVGAVAPALDGASRGFPSAPLLAVLAVVPVAVAFLLLLRSRFGMAAGVLMGAATLAPAAVVLDLQLLVDPSAASRPELYFPRDLSLPSPSIGLWALLAGHGFALVAGVVALAVSRQEPGSAFDDTGARGIEGDSGGSDDSAAWRRRSVLLAFLIAVVGACGLLMAPFHSSDLYLLARNAFEGPAVELVGRVLSAATLSAGAVLLVVVPREVTVAGGGLLGLALALAAWGVPPLAAALSMTSLDIAVGPCLVVAAVLGLLFVATRHATDVTVSSTSPKGTRLPGGRKLELATGVFASVTGASAVLGAVLPQLTAIGSADAPESPARWLLLAAGGVIGLLGLAMFVTRVATAVRPVLSVAWVGVPLAATAVLDTALTTGYTSTTFSPTQYGSPVDGLDSLGFGPFSSGPGAVWAWLAMVGAVVTACCSVVAGVVEREDAEDAAADEVSGEDGNGIPDGVTTVGLRMLIPLTAAAVLAIAAFGTPLVTAPEYVEPGLWSDVGTPTWGLAAAVLVIVGACVLATRSRPARAAALLAGVACVVGLRAATAPLVGGEIDGSAAGLGLWFSLAALAALAGAGAVAMTGRRA
;
A
#
# COMPACT_ATOMS: atom_id res chain seq x y z
N MET A 1 -0.20 58.00 -28.49
CA MET A 1 0.96 57.08 -28.42
C MET A 1 1.11 56.70 -26.96
N THR A 2 0.88 55.43 -26.68
CA THR A 2 0.40 54.86 -25.42
C THR A 2 1.57 54.49 -24.52
N THR A 3 1.62 55.01 -23.30
CA THR A 3 2.59 54.63 -22.27
C THR A 3 2.18 53.28 -21.66
N ALA A 4 2.90 52.22 -22.02
CA ALA A 4 2.78 50.92 -21.37
C ALA A 4 3.51 50.97 -20.02
N SER A 5 2.75 50.98 -18.93
CA SER A 5 3.26 50.74 -17.58
C SER A 5 3.53 49.24 -17.42
N THR A 6 4.80 48.86 -17.45
CA THR A 6 5.27 47.53 -17.03
C THR A 6 5.07 47.43 -15.52
N GLN A 7 3.95 46.82 -15.12
CA GLN A 7 3.68 46.46 -13.73
C GLN A 7 4.63 45.33 -13.35
N VAL A 8 5.73 45.68 -12.68
CA VAL A 8 6.63 44.71 -12.03
C VAL A 8 5.85 44.09 -10.89
N ASP A 9 5.23 42.94 -11.13
CA ASP A 9 4.64 42.14 -10.07
C ASP A 9 5.76 41.67 -9.14
N SER A 10 5.79 42.28 -7.95
CA SER A 10 6.85 42.07 -6.98
C SER A 10 6.82 40.65 -6.39
N PRO A 11 7.95 40.08 -5.98
CA PRO A 11 8.02 38.78 -5.28
C PRO A 11 7.19 38.73 -3.96
N ARG A 12 6.80 39.89 -3.43
CA ARG A 12 5.87 39.98 -2.30
C ARG A 12 4.45 39.57 -2.66
N THR A 13 3.99 39.84 -3.88
CA THR A 13 2.63 39.53 -4.31
C THR A 13 2.43 38.02 -4.40
N GLU A 14 3.37 37.28 -5.01
CA GLU A 14 3.34 35.81 -5.09
C GLU A 14 3.40 35.10 -3.72
N ALA A 15 4.21 35.62 -2.78
CA ALA A 15 4.31 35.07 -1.44
C ALA A 15 3.02 35.23 -0.62
N ILE A 16 2.25 36.29 -0.89
CA ILE A 16 0.94 36.54 -0.26
C ILE A 16 -0.11 35.58 -0.84
N THR A 17 -0.08 35.30 -2.15
CA THR A 17 -1.03 34.39 -2.80
C THR A 17 -0.86 32.94 -2.35
N ARG A 18 0.37 32.46 -2.11
CA ARG A 18 0.63 31.08 -1.62
C ARG A 18 0.28 30.88 -0.14
N ARG A 19 0.30 31.94 0.68
CA ARG A 19 0.03 31.86 2.12
C ARG A 19 -1.42 31.53 2.43
N GLN A 20 -2.37 32.09 1.69
CA GLN A 20 -3.79 31.98 1.99
C GLN A 20 -4.34 30.54 1.95
N PRO A 21 -4.10 29.73 0.91
CA PRO A 21 -4.66 28.39 0.86
C PRO A 21 -3.94 27.40 1.81
N LEU A 22 -2.65 27.61 2.09
CA LEU A 22 -1.93 26.83 3.10
C LEU A 22 -2.39 27.18 4.53
N LEU A 23 -2.69 28.45 4.80
CA LEU A 23 -3.31 28.86 6.06
C LEU A 23 -4.69 28.22 6.23
N ALA A 24 -5.49 28.14 5.17
CA ALA A 24 -6.77 27.42 5.21
C ALA A 24 -6.56 25.93 5.55
N ALA A 25 -5.60 25.25 4.91
CA ALA A 25 -5.26 23.86 5.25
C ALA A 25 -4.84 23.71 6.72
N LEU A 26 -4.04 24.64 7.23
CA LEU A 26 -3.60 24.63 8.63
C LEU A 26 -4.77 24.85 9.61
N VAL A 27 -5.69 25.76 9.30
CA VAL A 27 -6.88 26.02 10.13
C VAL A 27 -7.77 24.77 10.18
N VAL A 28 -7.98 24.11 9.05
CA VAL A 28 -8.72 22.84 9.00
C VAL A 28 -8.01 21.76 9.81
N ALA A 29 -6.68 21.65 9.69
CA ALA A 29 -5.89 20.71 10.48
C ALA A 29 -5.99 21.01 11.99
N ALA A 30 -5.96 22.28 12.38
CA ALA A 30 -6.10 22.72 13.77
C ALA A 30 -7.49 22.38 14.33
N LEU A 31 -8.56 22.58 13.55
CA LEU A 31 -9.90 22.13 13.92
C LEU A 31 -9.95 20.61 14.11
N GLY A 32 -9.32 19.86 13.22
CA GLY A 32 -9.17 18.40 13.35
C GLY A 32 -8.46 18.00 14.64
N ALA A 33 -7.32 18.61 14.95
CA ALA A 33 -6.58 18.36 16.19
C ALA A 33 -7.41 18.72 17.44
N VAL A 34 -8.16 19.83 17.44
CA VAL A 34 -9.06 20.18 18.54
C VAL A 34 -10.14 19.11 18.72
N MET A 35 -10.76 18.64 17.64
CA MET A 35 -11.76 17.55 17.72
C MET A 35 -11.14 16.24 18.22
N SER A 36 -9.95 15.88 17.76
CA SER A 36 -9.23 14.69 18.28
C SER A 36 -8.85 14.82 19.75
N VAL A 37 -8.47 16.02 20.23
CA VAL A 37 -8.22 16.29 21.66
C VAL A 37 -9.50 16.16 22.48
N VAL A 38 -10.61 16.73 21.99
CA VAL A 38 -11.93 16.56 22.64
C VAL A 38 -12.28 15.07 22.71
N GLY A 39 -12.07 14.32 21.63
CA GLY A 39 -12.28 12.88 21.60
C GLY A 39 -11.37 12.07 22.52
N ALA A 40 -10.14 12.54 22.75
CA ALA A 40 -9.20 11.94 23.69
C ALA A 40 -9.49 12.26 25.16
N VAL A 41 -10.18 13.37 25.45
CA VAL A 41 -10.48 13.82 26.82
C VAL A 41 -11.89 13.42 27.25
N ALA A 42 -12.88 13.59 26.37
CA ALA A 42 -14.24 13.11 26.58
C ALA A 42 -14.28 11.57 26.57
N PRO A 43 -15.23 10.94 27.27
CA PRO A 43 -15.47 9.51 27.12
C PRO A 43 -15.79 9.22 25.65
N ALA A 44 -15.28 8.11 25.11
CA ALA A 44 -15.62 7.65 23.77
C ALA A 44 -16.96 6.90 23.77
N LEU A 45 -17.24 6.18 24.86
CA LEU A 45 -18.47 5.41 25.07
C LEU A 45 -19.08 5.81 26.42
N ASP A 46 -20.40 5.72 26.56
CA ASP A 46 -21.08 6.10 27.79
C ASP A 46 -20.70 5.17 28.94
N GLY A 47 -20.36 5.74 30.10
CA GLY A 47 -19.94 4.98 31.27
C GLY A 47 -18.57 4.29 31.16
N ALA A 48 -17.88 4.44 30.01
CA ALA A 48 -16.58 3.82 29.80
C ALA A 48 -15.48 4.42 30.66
N SER A 49 -14.67 3.55 31.25
CA SER A 49 -13.39 3.90 31.85
C SER A 49 -12.24 3.57 30.90
N ARG A 50 -11.16 4.36 30.97
CA ARG A 50 -9.89 4.05 30.29
C ARG A 50 -9.06 3.09 31.16
N GLY A 51 -8.23 2.27 30.54
CA GLY A 51 -7.33 1.35 31.25
C GLY A 51 -6.21 2.08 31.99
N PHE A 52 -5.79 3.26 31.50
CA PHE A 52 -4.74 4.10 32.07
C PHE A 52 -4.98 5.58 31.72
N PRO A 53 -4.28 6.56 32.34
CA PRO A 53 -4.49 7.99 32.08
C PRO A 53 -3.87 8.42 30.72
N SER A 54 -4.47 7.96 29.63
CA SER A 54 -4.00 8.14 28.24
C SER A 54 -4.32 9.49 27.61
N ALA A 55 -5.30 10.23 28.14
CA ALA A 55 -5.75 11.52 27.59
C ALA A 55 -4.63 12.53 27.27
N PRO A 56 -3.66 12.82 28.17
CA PRO A 56 -2.58 13.76 27.85
C PRO A 56 -1.70 13.27 26.71
N LEU A 57 -1.43 11.96 26.65
CA LEU A 57 -0.64 11.36 25.58
C LEU A 57 -1.34 11.51 24.22
N LEU A 58 -2.62 11.14 24.15
CA LEU A 58 -3.41 11.24 22.92
C LEU A 58 -3.59 12.70 22.48
N ALA A 59 -3.78 13.63 23.43
CA ALA A 59 -3.87 15.05 23.12
C ALA A 59 -2.56 15.60 22.53
N VAL A 60 -1.41 15.20 23.08
CA VAL A 60 -0.10 15.57 22.52
C VAL A 60 0.06 15.00 21.11
N LEU A 61 -0.22 13.72 20.91
CA LEU A 61 -0.10 13.07 19.60
C LEU A 61 -1.01 13.71 18.54
N ALA A 62 -2.21 14.17 18.92
CA ALA A 62 -3.12 14.88 18.03
C ALA A 62 -2.60 16.28 17.63
N VAL A 63 -1.96 17.00 18.55
CA VAL A 63 -1.52 18.39 18.32
C VAL A 63 -0.17 18.48 17.59
N VAL A 64 0.72 17.51 17.79
CA VAL A 64 2.11 17.56 17.29
C VAL A 64 2.21 17.80 15.77
N PRO A 65 1.49 17.08 14.87
CA PRO A 65 1.57 17.34 13.43
C PRO A 65 1.22 18.78 13.05
N VAL A 66 0.18 19.34 13.68
CA VAL A 66 -0.28 20.73 13.43
C VAL A 66 0.72 21.73 13.97
N ALA A 67 1.26 21.50 15.18
CA ALA A 67 2.27 22.36 15.79
C ALA A 67 3.56 22.40 14.94
N VAL A 68 4.00 21.26 14.42
CA VAL A 68 5.17 21.16 13.53
C VAL A 68 4.91 21.89 12.21
N ALA A 69 3.75 21.69 11.58
CA ALA A 69 3.38 22.42 10.36
C ALA A 69 3.32 23.94 10.59
N PHE A 70 2.72 24.39 11.70
CA PHE A 70 2.67 25.80 12.07
C PHE A 70 4.06 26.39 12.31
N LEU A 71 4.94 25.68 13.03
CA LEU A 71 6.31 26.13 13.28
C LEU A 71 7.14 26.22 11.99
N LEU A 72 6.94 25.29 11.05
CA LEU A 72 7.53 25.36 9.71
C LEU A 72 6.99 26.53 8.90
N LEU A 73 5.70 26.84 9.02
CA LEU A 73 5.08 28.02 8.42
C LEU A 73 5.67 29.33 8.97
N LEU A 74 5.87 29.41 10.29
CA LEU A 74 6.54 30.55 10.95
C LEU A 74 7.99 30.72 10.49
N ARG A 75 8.66 29.61 10.15
CA ARG A 75 10.01 29.60 9.57
C ARG A 75 10.03 29.79 8.05
N SER A 76 8.90 30.16 7.44
CA SER A 76 8.75 30.36 5.98
C SER A 76 9.08 29.11 5.15
N ARG A 77 8.98 27.91 5.73
CA ARG A 77 9.16 26.62 5.04
C ARG A 77 7.81 26.06 4.56
N PHE A 78 7.17 26.80 3.65
CA PHE A 78 5.81 26.53 3.18
C PHE A 78 5.63 25.13 2.58
N GLY A 79 6.54 24.70 1.69
CA GLY A 79 6.49 23.37 1.08
C GLY A 79 6.59 22.25 2.11
N MET A 80 7.51 22.36 3.07
CA MET A 80 7.66 21.37 4.15
C MET A 80 6.42 21.33 5.06
N ALA A 81 5.81 22.49 5.36
CA ALA A 81 4.58 22.55 6.15
C ALA A 81 3.40 21.87 5.42
N ALA A 82 3.23 22.11 4.12
CA ALA A 82 2.24 21.41 3.30
C ALA A 82 2.51 19.90 3.28
N GLY A 83 3.79 19.51 3.13
CA GLY A 83 4.24 18.13 3.25
C GLY A 83 3.78 17.46 4.55
N VAL A 84 4.02 18.09 5.71
CA VAL A 84 3.65 17.53 7.01
C VAL A 84 2.14 17.27 7.11
N LEU A 85 1.31 18.17 6.60
CA LEU A 85 -0.14 17.98 6.59
C LEU A 85 -0.58 16.84 5.66
N MET A 86 0.02 16.73 4.47
CA MET A 86 -0.23 15.61 3.55
C MET A 86 0.17 14.27 4.17
N GLY A 87 1.35 14.22 4.78
CA GLY A 87 1.88 13.03 5.44
C GLY A 87 1.05 12.59 6.62
N ALA A 88 0.59 13.54 7.45
CA ALA A 88 -0.25 13.21 8.59
C ALA A 88 -1.63 12.67 8.18
N ALA A 89 -2.14 13.11 7.02
CA ALA A 89 -3.44 12.70 6.52
C ALA A 89 -3.47 11.30 5.89
N THR A 90 -2.32 10.70 5.56
CA THR A 90 -2.28 9.41 4.83
C THR A 90 -2.89 8.24 5.61
N LEU A 91 -2.75 8.23 6.94
CA LEU A 91 -3.28 7.18 7.82
C LEU A 91 -4.70 7.49 8.33
N ALA A 92 -5.23 8.69 8.06
CA ALA A 92 -6.55 9.09 8.53
C ALA A 92 -7.69 8.17 8.05
N PRO A 93 -7.74 7.69 6.78
CA PRO A 93 -8.78 6.76 6.34
C PRO A 93 -8.79 5.45 7.14
N ALA A 94 -7.60 4.90 7.43
CA ALA A 94 -7.48 3.68 8.21
C ALA A 94 -7.88 3.89 9.67
N ALA A 95 -7.55 5.06 10.24
CA ALA A 95 -7.93 5.41 11.59
C ALA A 95 -9.46 5.52 11.76
N VAL A 96 -10.14 6.12 10.77
CA VAL A 96 -11.62 6.16 10.75
C VAL A 96 -12.19 4.75 10.79
N VAL A 97 -11.72 3.85 9.93
CA VAL A 97 -12.24 2.46 9.88
C VAL A 97 -12.01 1.74 11.20
N LEU A 98 -10.84 1.90 11.83
CA LEU A 98 -10.59 1.29 13.13
C LEU A 98 -11.44 1.87 14.25
N ASP A 99 -11.64 3.19 14.28
CA ASP A 99 -12.49 3.80 15.30
C ASP A 99 -13.98 3.46 15.10
N LEU A 100 -14.41 3.13 13.87
CA LEU A 100 -15.75 2.58 13.61
C LEU A 100 -15.96 1.21 14.28
N GLN A 101 -14.91 0.45 14.62
CA GLN A 101 -15.04 -0.78 15.40
C GLN A 101 -15.71 -0.52 16.76
N LEU A 102 -15.47 0.65 17.37
CA LEU A 102 -16.09 1.05 18.63
C LEU A 102 -17.61 1.31 18.49
N LEU A 103 -18.14 1.48 17.27
CA LEU A 103 -19.59 1.54 17.04
C LEU A 103 -20.22 0.16 16.88
N VAL A 104 -19.47 -0.80 16.32
CA VAL A 104 -19.97 -2.13 15.98
C VAL A 104 -19.87 -3.05 17.19
N ASP A 105 -18.66 -3.18 17.75
CA ASP A 105 -18.38 -3.97 18.94
C ASP A 105 -17.19 -3.35 19.70
N PRO A 106 -17.48 -2.54 20.74
CA PRO A 106 -16.47 -1.96 21.60
C PRO A 106 -15.58 -2.97 22.31
N SER A 107 -16.10 -4.17 22.63
CA SER A 107 -15.38 -5.17 23.42
C SER A 107 -14.25 -5.83 22.62
N ALA A 108 -14.40 -5.87 21.29
CA ALA A 108 -13.39 -6.38 20.38
C ALA A 108 -12.31 -5.33 20.03
N ALA A 109 -12.52 -4.05 20.35
CA ALA A 109 -11.52 -3.02 20.09
C ALA A 109 -10.36 -3.12 21.09
N SER A 110 -9.16 -3.47 20.60
CA SER A 110 -7.92 -3.55 21.41
C SER A 110 -7.35 -2.15 21.75
N ARG A 111 -8.16 -1.24 22.30
CA ARG A 111 -7.81 0.17 22.58
C ARG A 111 -8.01 0.57 24.04
N PRO A 112 -7.19 0.05 24.98
CA PRO A 112 -7.29 0.38 26.42
C PRO A 112 -7.11 1.88 26.71
N GLU A 113 -6.49 2.63 25.79
CA GLU A 113 -6.38 4.08 25.87
C GLU A 113 -7.71 4.82 25.67
N LEU A 114 -8.71 4.20 25.04
CA LEU A 114 -10.05 4.79 24.83
C LEU A 114 -11.12 4.09 25.68
N TYR A 115 -11.06 2.76 25.79
CA TYR A 115 -12.04 1.95 26.50
C TYR A 115 -11.40 0.70 27.10
N PHE A 116 -11.69 0.45 28.38
CA PHE A 116 -11.35 -0.79 29.07
C PHE A 116 -12.65 -1.43 29.60
N PRO A 117 -13.07 -2.59 29.03
CA PRO A 117 -14.29 -3.27 29.45
C PRO A 117 -14.18 -3.77 30.89
N ARG A 118 -15.24 -3.59 31.69
CA ARG A 118 -15.34 -4.10 33.08
C ARG A 118 -16.50 -5.08 33.27
N ASP A 119 -17.43 -5.09 32.33
CA ASP A 119 -18.56 -5.99 32.26
C ASP A 119 -18.80 -6.37 30.79
N LEU A 120 -19.76 -7.26 30.57
CA LEU A 120 -20.17 -7.70 29.24
C LEU A 120 -21.25 -6.80 28.62
N SER A 121 -21.50 -5.62 29.19
CA SER A 121 -22.45 -4.68 28.62
C SER A 121 -21.84 -3.98 27.40
N LEU A 122 -22.66 -3.71 26.39
CA LEU A 122 -22.25 -2.97 25.19
C LEU A 122 -22.62 -1.48 25.39
N PRO A 123 -21.65 -0.61 25.74
CA PRO A 123 -21.95 0.79 25.98
C PRO A 123 -22.28 1.53 24.68
N SER A 124 -23.15 2.53 24.76
CA SER A 124 -23.49 3.40 23.63
C SER A 124 -22.34 4.35 23.26
N PRO A 125 -22.22 4.72 21.98
CA PRO A 125 -21.26 5.73 21.55
C PRO A 125 -21.62 7.11 22.13
N SER A 126 -20.61 7.80 22.61
CA SER A 126 -20.74 9.12 23.23
C SER A 126 -19.99 10.18 22.42
N ILE A 127 -20.01 11.43 22.90
CA ILE A 127 -19.51 12.58 22.15
C ILE A 127 -18.01 12.48 21.80
N GLY A 128 -17.21 11.77 22.61
CA GLY A 128 -15.79 11.61 22.34
C GLY A 128 -15.50 10.80 21.07
N LEU A 129 -16.28 9.76 20.80
CA LEU A 129 -16.10 8.95 19.59
C LEU A 129 -16.43 9.76 18.32
N TRP A 130 -17.52 10.52 18.36
CA TRP A 130 -17.90 11.40 17.25
C TRP A 130 -16.85 12.50 17.00
N ALA A 131 -16.28 13.05 18.08
CA ALA A 131 -15.20 14.02 17.98
C ALA A 131 -13.91 13.40 17.39
N LEU A 132 -13.56 12.16 17.75
CA LEU A 132 -12.44 11.43 17.13
C LEU A 132 -12.66 11.24 15.62
N LEU A 133 -13.82 10.75 15.22
CA LEU A 133 -14.16 10.53 13.81
C LEU A 133 -14.14 11.85 13.01
N ALA A 134 -14.71 12.91 13.56
CA ALA A 134 -14.66 14.24 12.96
C ALA A 134 -13.21 14.76 12.83
N GLY A 135 -12.37 14.53 13.84
CA GLY A 135 -10.95 14.89 13.83
C GLY A 135 -10.19 14.25 12.66
N HIS A 136 -10.37 12.95 12.45
CA HIS A 136 -9.79 12.25 11.30
C HIS A 136 -10.32 12.76 9.95
N GLY A 137 -11.62 13.08 9.88
CA GLY A 137 -12.24 13.69 8.69
C GLY A 137 -11.60 15.04 8.35
N PHE A 138 -11.43 15.93 9.33
CA PHE A 138 -10.76 17.21 9.12
C PHE A 138 -9.29 17.05 8.74
N ALA A 139 -8.56 16.10 9.33
CA ALA A 139 -7.17 15.80 8.97
C ALA A 139 -7.07 15.39 7.48
N LEU A 140 -8.00 14.56 7.00
CA LEU A 140 -8.07 14.14 5.59
C LEU A 140 -8.30 15.35 4.67
N VAL A 141 -9.28 16.19 4.99
CA VAL A 141 -9.56 17.43 4.22
C VAL A 141 -8.33 18.34 4.19
N ALA A 142 -7.67 18.55 5.32
CA ALA A 142 -6.47 19.37 5.39
C ALA A 142 -5.33 18.82 4.51
N GLY A 143 -5.11 17.50 4.50
CA GLY A 143 -4.13 16.85 3.63
C GLY A 143 -4.45 17.01 2.15
N VAL A 144 -5.72 16.89 1.75
CA VAL A 144 -6.17 17.08 0.36
C VAL A 144 -5.96 18.52 -0.09
N VAL A 145 -6.30 19.51 0.76
CA VAL A 145 -6.05 20.92 0.46
C VAL A 145 -4.56 21.20 0.36
N ALA A 146 -3.74 20.66 1.28
CA ALA A 146 -2.28 20.80 1.21
C ALA A 146 -1.68 20.20 -0.07
N LEU A 147 -2.20 19.05 -0.52
CA LEU A 147 -1.81 18.43 -1.80
C LEU A 147 -2.19 19.31 -2.99
N ALA A 148 -3.40 19.86 -3.01
CA ALA A 148 -3.86 20.77 -4.07
C ALA A 148 -2.96 22.02 -4.16
N VAL A 149 -2.61 22.60 -3.01
CA VAL A 149 -1.69 23.76 -2.94
C VAL A 149 -0.30 23.40 -3.47
N SER A 150 0.22 22.22 -3.13
CA SER A 150 1.54 21.80 -3.63
C SER A 150 1.58 21.51 -5.13
N ARG A 151 0.42 21.26 -5.77
CA ARG A 151 0.30 21.00 -7.21
C ARG A 151 0.02 22.24 -8.04
N GLN A 152 -0.51 23.30 -7.43
CA GLN A 152 -0.88 24.53 -8.13
C GLN A 152 0.32 25.40 -8.51
N GLU A 153 1.55 24.96 -8.28
CA GLU A 153 2.74 25.64 -8.80
C GLU A 153 2.71 25.65 -10.33
N PRO A 154 2.43 26.81 -10.95
CA PRO A 154 2.67 26.96 -12.38
C PRO A 154 4.20 26.91 -12.52
N GLY A 155 4.69 26.07 -13.44
CA GLY A 155 6.02 26.28 -13.98
C GLY A 155 6.13 27.73 -14.41
N SER A 156 7.23 28.39 -14.05
CA SER A 156 7.58 29.75 -14.42
C SER A 156 7.25 30.03 -15.90
N ALA A 157 6.07 30.60 -16.15
CA ALA A 157 5.69 31.15 -17.45
C ALA A 157 6.39 32.50 -17.71
N PHE A 158 7.59 32.69 -17.16
CA PHE A 158 8.38 33.92 -17.26
C PHE A 158 9.83 33.65 -17.67
N ASP A 159 10.12 32.53 -18.33
CA ASP A 159 11.48 32.21 -18.81
C ASP A 159 11.64 32.34 -20.34
N ASP A 160 10.91 33.27 -20.96
CA ASP A 160 11.08 33.61 -22.39
C ASP A 160 11.35 35.10 -22.63
N THR A 161 12.03 35.78 -21.69
CA THR A 161 12.62 37.10 -21.95
C THR A 161 14.13 37.03 -21.76
N GLY A 162 14.84 36.85 -22.87
CA GLY A 162 16.29 36.89 -22.91
C GLY A 162 16.87 38.15 -22.29
N ALA A 163 17.65 37.97 -21.22
CA ALA A 163 18.58 38.97 -20.71
C ALA A 163 19.74 38.30 -19.95
N ARG A 164 20.79 37.97 -20.72
CA ARG A 164 22.22 38.01 -20.36
C ARG A 164 22.64 37.51 -18.96
N GLY A 165 23.28 36.33 -18.97
CA GLY A 165 24.66 36.23 -18.50
C GLY A 165 24.88 36.09 -16.99
N ILE A 166 24.34 35.02 -16.40
CA ILE A 166 25.05 34.26 -15.36
C ILE A 166 24.82 32.79 -15.74
N GLU A 167 25.89 32.06 -16.04
CA GLU A 167 25.87 30.60 -16.20
C GLU A 167 25.36 29.99 -14.89
N GLY A 168 24.05 29.78 -14.81
CA GLY A 168 23.35 29.18 -13.69
C GLY A 168 23.46 27.68 -13.74
N ASP A 169 24.52 27.17 -13.10
CA ASP A 169 24.64 25.89 -12.43
C ASP A 169 23.42 24.94 -12.52
N SER A 170 23.46 24.03 -13.49
CA SER A 170 22.58 22.86 -13.60
C SER A 170 22.91 21.76 -12.57
N GLY A 171 23.75 22.03 -11.56
CA GLY A 171 24.17 21.07 -10.54
C GLY A 171 23.15 20.76 -9.44
N GLY A 172 22.10 21.57 -9.26
CA GLY A 172 21.10 21.37 -8.19
C GLY A 172 20.06 20.26 -8.46
N SER A 173 19.85 19.88 -9.73
CA SER A 173 18.89 18.84 -10.12
C SER A 173 19.39 17.43 -9.79
N ASP A 174 20.69 17.17 -9.95
CA ASP A 174 21.29 15.84 -9.79
C ASP A 174 21.29 15.37 -8.33
N ASP A 175 21.65 16.25 -7.39
CA ASP A 175 21.64 15.95 -5.95
C ASP A 175 20.21 15.67 -5.43
N SER A 176 19.25 16.43 -5.95
CA SER A 176 17.82 16.28 -5.61
C SER A 176 17.26 14.94 -6.12
N ALA A 177 17.62 14.53 -7.33
CA ALA A 177 17.23 13.26 -7.91
C ALA A 177 17.91 12.06 -7.20
N ALA A 178 19.18 12.20 -6.83
CA ALA A 178 19.91 11.18 -6.06
C ALA A 178 19.32 10.98 -4.66
N TRP A 179 19.01 12.07 -3.96
CA TRP A 179 18.32 12.02 -2.66
C TRP A 179 16.96 11.34 -2.80
N ARG A 180 16.18 11.69 -3.83
CA ARG A 180 14.84 11.13 -4.05
C ARG A 180 14.90 9.63 -4.25
N ARG A 181 15.76 9.14 -5.13
CA ARG A 181 15.95 7.71 -5.38
C ARG A 181 16.32 6.93 -4.11
N ARG A 182 17.25 7.45 -3.31
CA ARG A 182 17.66 6.81 -2.05
C ARG A 182 16.56 6.87 -1.00
N SER A 183 15.87 8.00 -0.89
CA SER A 183 14.84 8.24 0.12
C SER A 183 13.57 7.46 -0.16
N VAL A 184 13.16 7.30 -1.42
CA VAL A 184 12.04 6.42 -1.80
C VAL A 184 12.30 5.01 -1.30
N LEU A 185 13.46 4.44 -1.63
CA LEU A 185 13.80 3.08 -1.23
C LEU A 185 13.86 2.96 0.30
N LEU A 186 14.56 3.85 0.99
CA LEU A 186 14.69 3.76 2.45
C LEU A 186 13.34 3.95 3.15
N ALA A 187 12.58 5.00 2.80
CA ALA A 187 11.29 5.29 3.39
C ALA A 187 10.30 4.13 3.17
N PHE A 188 10.34 3.52 1.99
CA PHE A 188 9.52 2.36 1.69
C PHE A 188 9.88 1.15 2.56
N LEU A 189 11.16 0.79 2.67
CA LEU A 189 11.56 -0.34 3.52
C LEU A 189 11.18 -0.14 4.98
N ILE A 190 11.37 1.08 5.46
CA ILE A 190 10.99 1.46 6.82
C ILE A 190 9.47 1.39 6.99
N ALA A 191 8.69 1.87 6.02
CA ALA A 191 7.24 1.80 6.03
C ALA A 191 6.72 0.35 6.02
N VAL A 192 7.39 -0.56 5.30
CA VAL A 192 7.05 -2.00 5.30
C VAL A 192 7.28 -2.62 6.68
N VAL A 193 8.38 -2.29 7.34
CA VAL A 193 8.62 -2.74 8.73
C VAL A 193 7.52 -2.23 9.65
N GLY A 194 7.14 -0.95 9.52
CA GLY A 194 6.02 -0.37 10.28
C GLY A 194 4.69 -1.04 9.97
N ALA A 195 4.43 -1.36 8.69
CA ALA A 195 3.23 -2.04 8.25
C ALA A 195 3.12 -3.44 8.87
N CYS A 196 4.19 -4.23 8.85
CA CYS A 196 4.24 -5.50 9.57
C CYS A 196 3.93 -5.31 11.07
N GLY A 197 4.47 -4.26 11.69
CA GLY A 197 4.18 -3.92 13.09
C GLY A 197 2.71 -3.61 13.37
N LEU A 198 2.03 -2.88 12.47
CA LEU A 198 0.60 -2.53 12.57
C LEU A 198 -0.34 -3.74 12.44
N LEU A 199 0.13 -4.83 11.83
CA LEU A 199 -0.66 -6.03 11.56
C LEU A 199 -0.48 -7.11 12.64
N MET A 200 0.59 -6.99 13.44
CA MET A 200 0.82 -7.79 14.64
C MET A 200 -0.10 -7.38 15.79
N ALA A 201 -0.14 -8.20 16.85
CA ALA A 201 -0.87 -7.88 18.05
C ALA A 201 -0.29 -6.62 18.73
N PRO A 202 -1.14 -5.71 19.26
CA PRO A 202 -0.68 -4.47 19.87
C PRO A 202 -0.03 -4.66 21.24
N PHE A 203 -0.36 -5.74 21.95
CA PHE A 203 0.23 -6.15 23.23
C PHE A 203 -0.15 -7.62 23.47
N HIS A 204 0.41 -8.26 24.50
CA HIS A 204 -0.14 -9.50 25.03
C HIS A 204 -0.95 -9.18 26.28
N SER A 205 -2.13 -9.79 26.42
CA SER A 205 -3.03 -9.54 27.55
C SER A 205 -3.23 -10.81 28.35
N SER A 206 -3.12 -10.69 29.68
CA SER A 206 -3.53 -11.72 30.64
C SER A 206 -4.96 -11.51 31.14
N ASP A 207 -5.63 -10.44 30.69
CA ASP A 207 -6.98 -10.07 31.09
C ASP A 207 -8.02 -10.60 30.10
N LEU A 208 -9.01 -11.33 30.62
CA LEU A 208 -10.09 -11.94 29.85
C LEU A 208 -11.02 -10.90 29.18
N TYR A 209 -11.09 -9.68 29.71
CA TYR A 209 -11.94 -8.63 29.17
C TYR A 209 -11.27 -7.79 28.08
N LEU A 210 -9.95 -7.90 27.93
CA LEU A 210 -9.17 -7.13 26.96
C LEU A 210 -8.40 -8.09 26.06
N LEU A 211 -9.06 -8.57 25.01
CA LEU A 211 -8.44 -9.53 24.09
C LEU A 211 -7.54 -8.80 23.10
N ALA A 212 -6.23 -9.02 23.24
CA ALA A 212 -5.23 -8.47 22.35
C ALA A 212 -5.01 -9.42 21.17
N ARG A 213 -5.63 -9.11 20.03
CA ARG A 213 -5.57 -9.95 18.83
C ARG A 213 -4.69 -9.30 17.77
N ASN A 214 -4.04 -10.13 16.95
CA ASN A 214 -3.45 -9.64 15.70
C ASN A 214 -4.57 -9.28 14.70
N ALA A 215 -4.22 -8.67 13.56
CA ALA A 215 -5.22 -8.20 12.60
C ALA A 215 -6.15 -9.30 12.06
N PHE A 216 -5.72 -10.56 12.08
CA PHE A 216 -6.42 -11.71 11.48
C PHE A 216 -7.30 -12.46 12.47
N GLU A 217 -6.94 -12.40 13.74
CA GLU A 217 -7.74 -12.94 14.84
C GLU A 217 -8.86 -11.98 15.26
N GLY A 218 -8.75 -10.71 14.87
CA GLY A 218 -9.73 -9.65 15.15
C GLY A 218 -10.98 -9.68 14.24
N PRO A 219 -12.04 -8.95 14.62
CA PRO A 219 -13.25 -8.80 13.82
C PRO A 219 -12.98 -8.14 12.46
N ALA A 220 -13.88 -8.33 11.50
CA ALA A 220 -13.70 -7.92 10.10
C ALA A 220 -13.40 -6.42 9.93
N VAL A 221 -14.01 -5.53 10.73
CA VAL A 221 -13.77 -4.08 10.63
C VAL A 221 -12.35 -3.74 11.12
N GLU A 222 -11.87 -4.39 12.18
CA GLU A 222 -10.49 -4.25 12.65
C GLU A 222 -9.48 -4.78 11.61
N LEU A 223 -9.76 -5.94 11.01
CA LEU A 223 -8.95 -6.50 9.92
C LEU A 223 -8.84 -5.50 8.76
N VAL A 224 -9.96 -4.98 8.27
CA VAL A 224 -9.98 -4.01 7.16
C VAL A 224 -9.21 -2.75 7.53
N GLY A 225 -9.41 -2.20 8.73
CA GLY A 225 -8.71 -1.01 9.19
C GLY A 225 -7.19 -1.22 9.31
N ARG A 226 -6.73 -2.35 9.86
CA ARG A 226 -5.29 -2.66 9.97
C ARG A 226 -4.65 -2.94 8.62
N VAL A 227 -5.31 -3.69 7.73
CA VAL A 227 -4.82 -3.91 6.36
C VAL A 227 -4.77 -2.60 5.58
N LEU A 228 -5.79 -1.74 5.72
CA LEU A 228 -5.80 -0.43 5.10
C LEU A 228 -4.68 0.46 5.65
N SER A 229 -4.40 0.42 6.96
CA SER A 229 -3.31 1.20 7.58
C SER A 229 -1.94 0.80 7.03
N ALA A 230 -1.71 -0.49 6.83
CA ALA A 230 -0.46 -1.02 6.31
C ALA A 230 -0.24 -0.70 4.82
N ALA A 231 -1.32 -0.81 4.04
CA ALA A 231 -1.30 -0.43 2.63
C ALA A 231 -1.06 1.08 2.47
N THR A 232 -1.78 1.92 3.24
CA THR A 232 -1.65 3.39 3.19
C THR A 232 -0.30 3.86 3.73
N LEU A 233 0.28 3.20 4.74
CA LEU A 233 1.64 3.47 5.21
C LEU A 233 2.68 3.21 4.12
N SER A 234 2.63 2.02 3.52
CA SER A 234 3.62 1.59 2.51
C SER A 234 3.51 2.40 1.21
N ALA A 235 2.28 2.54 0.69
CA ALA A 235 2.03 3.35 -0.51
C ALA A 235 2.26 4.84 -0.24
N GLY A 236 1.83 5.34 0.93
CA GLY A 236 1.99 6.73 1.34
C GLY A 236 3.46 7.15 1.42
N ALA A 237 4.34 6.32 1.99
CA ALA A 237 5.77 6.59 2.06
C ALA A 237 6.40 6.79 0.67
N VAL A 238 5.99 6.00 -0.33
CA VAL A 238 6.47 6.13 -1.71
C VAL A 238 5.86 7.36 -2.38
N LEU A 239 4.53 7.51 -2.31
CA LEU A 239 3.80 8.58 -2.99
C LEU A 239 4.21 9.96 -2.47
N LEU A 240 4.45 10.11 -1.16
CA LEU A 240 4.91 11.37 -0.58
C LEU A 240 6.29 11.79 -1.07
N VAL A 241 7.11 10.87 -1.57
CA VAL A 241 8.44 11.18 -2.12
C VAL A 241 8.41 11.34 -3.65
N VAL A 242 7.56 10.58 -4.34
CA VAL A 242 7.49 10.58 -5.81
C VAL A 242 6.59 11.69 -6.36
N VAL A 243 5.46 11.96 -5.72
CA VAL A 243 4.43 12.88 -6.26
C VAL A 243 4.84 14.35 -6.18
N PRO A 244 5.41 14.87 -5.06
CA PRO A 244 5.77 16.27 -4.98
C PRO A 244 6.99 16.61 -5.84
N ARG A 245 6.93 17.74 -6.57
CA ARG A 245 8.06 18.23 -7.35
C ARG A 245 9.20 18.72 -6.45
N GLU A 246 8.86 19.46 -5.39
CA GLU A 246 9.84 19.96 -4.44
C GLU A 246 10.27 18.91 -3.41
N VAL A 247 11.57 18.84 -3.15
CA VAL A 247 12.16 17.90 -2.18
C VAL A 247 11.79 18.27 -0.74
N THR A 248 11.59 19.56 -0.46
CA THR A 248 11.17 20.07 0.86
C THR A 248 9.76 19.57 1.23
N VAL A 249 8.86 19.51 0.25
CA VAL A 249 7.51 18.95 0.40
C VAL A 249 7.57 17.45 0.66
N ALA A 250 8.43 16.72 -0.06
CA ALA A 250 8.63 15.29 0.17
C ALA A 250 9.18 14.98 1.58
N GLY A 251 10.19 15.72 2.03
CA GLY A 251 10.73 15.59 3.38
C GLY A 251 9.70 15.93 4.46
N GLY A 252 8.89 16.97 4.25
CA GLY A 252 7.75 17.29 5.10
C GLY A 252 6.71 16.16 5.13
N GLY A 253 6.42 15.55 3.97
CA GLY A 253 5.55 14.39 3.83
C GLY A 253 5.97 13.23 4.72
N LEU A 254 7.24 12.82 4.63
CA LEU A 254 7.77 11.75 5.46
C LEU A 254 7.76 12.10 6.96
N LEU A 255 8.03 13.36 7.31
CA LEU A 255 7.92 13.85 8.69
C LEU A 255 6.47 13.74 9.20
N GLY A 256 5.49 14.20 8.43
CA GLY A 256 4.07 14.09 8.76
C GLY A 256 3.61 12.64 8.92
N LEU A 257 4.03 11.77 7.99
CA LEU A 257 3.73 10.33 8.04
C LEU A 257 4.30 9.68 9.31
N ALA A 258 5.53 10.02 9.68
CA ALA A 258 6.15 9.51 10.90
C ALA A 258 5.39 9.96 12.17
N LEU A 259 4.94 11.22 12.21
CA LEU A 259 4.17 11.75 13.33
C LEU A 259 2.79 11.10 13.43
N ALA A 260 2.11 10.86 12.30
CA ALA A 260 0.86 10.11 12.28
C ALA A 260 1.08 8.65 12.71
N LEU A 261 2.15 8.00 12.25
CA LEU A 261 2.46 6.62 12.65
C LEU A 261 2.79 6.50 14.14
N ALA A 262 3.39 7.55 14.75
CA ALA A 262 3.61 7.60 16.20
C ALA A 262 2.29 7.56 16.98
N ALA A 263 1.21 8.16 16.45
CA ALA A 263 -0.11 8.09 17.07
C ALA A 263 -0.69 6.67 17.14
N TRP A 264 -0.15 5.74 16.34
CA TRP A 264 -0.56 4.33 16.33
C TRP A 264 0.37 3.44 17.17
N GLY A 265 1.69 3.68 17.12
CA GLY A 265 2.66 2.85 17.83
C GLY A 265 2.83 3.17 19.32
N VAL A 266 2.68 4.46 19.70
CA VAL A 266 2.97 4.91 21.07
C VAL A 266 1.88 4.52 22.08
N PRO A 267 0.57 4.63 21.80
CA PRO A 267 -0.45 4.29 22.79
C PRO A 267 -0.42 2.83 23.28
N PRO A 268 -0.26 1.81 22.41
CA PRO A 268 -0.13 0.41 22.86
C PRO A 268 1.09 0.17 23.75
N LEU A 269 2.24 0.80 23.44
CA LEU A 269 3.43 0.72 24.30
C LEU A 269 3.19 1.38 25.65
N ALA A 270 2.56 2.55 25.67
CA ALA A 270 2.21 3.23 26.91
C ALA A 270 1.23 2.40 27.74
N ALA A 271 0.28 1.70 27.11
CA ALA A 271 -0.63 0.78 27.78
C ALA A 271 0.14 -0.38 28.44
N ALA A 272 1.00 -1.08 27.68
CA ALA A 272 1.82 -2.18 28.19
C ALA A 272 2.78 -1.75 29.32
N LEU A 273 3.26 -0.51 29.31
CA LEU A 273 4.11 0.03 30.39
C LEU A 273 3.32 0.50 31.62
N SER A 274 2.05 0.86 31.45
CA SER A 274 1.23 1.44 32.52
C SER A 274 0.32 0.43 33.21
N MET A 275 -0.05 -0.64 32.52
CA MET A 275 -0.98 -1.66 33.00
C MET A 275 -0.24 -2.97 33.28
N THR A 276 -0.37 -3.50 34.49
CA THR A 276 0.33 -4.74 34.90
C THR A 276 -0.24 -6.01 34.27
N SER A 277 -1.41 -5.94 33.65
CA SER A 277 -2.05 -7.06 32.94
C SER A 277 -1.56 -7.21 31.50
N LEU A 278 -0.76 -6.27 31.01
CA LEU A 278 -0.31 -6.18 29.62
C LEU A 278 1.20 -6.34 29.51
N ASP A 279 1.63 -7.17 28.55
CA ASP A 279 3.03 -7.35 28.18
C ASP A 279 3.31 -6.73 26.80
N ILE A 280 4.56 -6.32 26.59
CA ILE A 280 5.01 -5.69 25.34
C ILE A 280 5.04 -6.73 24.21
N ALA A 281 4.28 -6.47 23.14
CA ALA A 281 4.34 -7.24 21.91
C ALA A 281 5.39 -6.67 20.94
N VAL A 282 5.79 -7.49 19.95
CA VAL A 282 6.74 -7.10 18.90
C VAL A 282 6.16 -6.02 17.97
N GLY A 283 4.84 -6.00 17.76
CA GLY A 283 4.15 -5.10 16.82
C GLY A 283 4.48 -3.61 17.04
N PRO A 284 4.14 -3.04 18.21
CA PRO A 284 4.43 -1.62 18.47
C PRO A 284 5.91 -1.25 18.45
N CYS A 285 6.80 -2.18 18.82
CA CYS A 285 8.25 -1.97 18.73
C CYS A 285 8.70 -1.76 17.28
N LEU A 286 8.17 -2.55 16.33
CA LEU A 286 8.43 -2.35 14.90
C LEU A 286 7.85 -1.03 14.39
N VAL A 287 6.66 -0.64 14.86
CA VAL A 287 6.04 0.65 14.51
C VAL A 287 6.92 1.81 14.98
N VAL A 288 7.41 1.80 16.22
CA VAL A 288 8.32 2.84 16.73
C VAL A 288 9.64 2.86 15.99
N ALA A 289 10.22 1.70 15.69
CA ALA A 289 11.43 1.63 14.85
C ALA A 289 11.19 2.27 13.47
N ALA A 290 10.00 2.05 12.88
CA ALA A 290 9.61 2.67 11.63
C ALA A 290 9.44 4.20 11.74
N VAL A 291 8.82 4.69 12.82
CA VAL A 291 8.73 6.13 13.12
C VAL A 291 10.12 6.76 13.16
N LEU A 292 11.06 6.17 13.91
CA LEU A 292 12.43 6.67 14.02
C LEU A 292 13.15 6.66 12.67
N GLY A 293 12.96 5.60 11.88
CA GLY A 293 13.51 5.51 10.54
C GLY A 293 12.98 6.60 9.60
N LEU A 294 11.66 6.83 9.58
CA LEU A 294 11.04 7.85 8.72
C LEU A 294 11.46 9.27 9.14
N LEU A 295 11.55 9.53 10.45
CA LEU A 295 12.10 10.79 10.98
C LEU A 295 13.55 11.01 10.53
N PHE A 296 14.36 9.95 10.55
CA PHE A 296 15.76 10.02 10.09
C PHE A 296 15.85 10.37 8.61
N VAL A 297 15.02 9.77 7.75
CA VAL A 297 14.98 10.10 6.31
C VAL A 297 14.52 11.54 6.09
N ALA A 298 13.46 11.96 6.78
CA ALA A 298 12.88 13.29 6.63
C ALA A 298 13.86 14.41 7.04
N THR A 299 14.64 14.19 8.11
CA THR A 299 15.55 15.20 8.67
C THR A 299 16.90 15.29 7.97
N ARG A 300 17.42 14.20 7.40
CA ARG A 300 18.68 14.18 6.64
C ARG A 300 18.73 15.23 5.53
N HIS A 301 17.62 15.45 4.82
CA HIS A 301 17.55 16.44 3.75
C HIS A 301 17.73 17.88 4.24
N ALA A 302 17.21 18.20 5.43
CA ALA A 302 17.27 19.56 5.98
C ALA A 302 18.71 20.02 6.29
N THR A 303 19.63 19.07 6.49
CA THR A 303 21.06 19.30 6.75
C THR A 303 21.92 19.44 5.49
N ASP A 304 21.61 18.72 4.40
CA ASP A 304 22.42 18.75 3.18
C ASP A 304 22.26 20.08 2.41
N VAL A 305 21.08 20.70 2.44
CA VAL A 305 20.81 22.01 1.81
C VAL A 305 21.65 23.14 2.42
N THR A 306 22.13 22.98 3.66
CA THR A 306 22.96 23.99 4.35
C THR A 306 24.47 23.85 4.13
N VAL A 307 24.95 22.78 3.49
CA VAL A 307 26.40 22.45 3.48
C VAL A 307 27.01 22.31 2.06
N SER A 308 26.23 22.19 0.99
CA SER A 308 26.80 21.98 -0.35
C SER A 308 27.26 23.28 -1.05
N SER A 309 28.54 23.61 -0.92
CA SER A 309 29.26 24.57 -1.78
C SER A 309 30.59 24.02 -2.31
N THR A 310 30.65 22.71 -2.62
CA THR A 310 31.81 22.13 -3.31
C THR A 310 31.38 20.90 -4.09
N SER A 311 31.22 21.06 -5.40
CA SER A 311 30.75 20.02 -6.31
C SER A 311 31.92 19.24 -6.91
N PRO A 312 31.97 17.90 -6.83
CA PRO A 312 32.77 17.08 -7.73
C PRO A 312 31.96 16.72 -8.98
N LYS A 313 32.64 16.81 -10.13
CA LYS A 313 32.17 16.47 -11.49
C LYS A 313 31.32 15.20 -11.58
N GLY A 314 30.28 15.29 -12.40
CA GLY A 314 29.32 14.25 -12.76
C GLY A 314 29.93 12.86 -12.91
N THR A 315 29.55 12.00 -11.97
CA THR A 315 29.69 10.56 -12.08
C THR A 315 28.27 10.01 -12.10
N ARG A 316 27.82 9.41 -13.22
CA ARG A 316 26.53 8.69 -13.31
C ARG A 316 26.52 7.63 -12.21
N LEU A 317 25.82 7.90 -11.11
CA LEU A 317 25.82 7.02 -9.95
C LEU A 317 24.95 5.78 -10.21
N PRO A 318 25.36 4.60 -9.69
CA PRO A 318 24.77 3.28 -9.93
C PRO A 318 23.42 3.04 -9.21
N GLY A 319 22.48 3.98 -9.33
CA GLY A 319 21.17 3.94 -8.65
C GLY A 319 20.24 2.86 -9.18
N GLY A 320 20.06 2.78 -10.51
CA GLY A 320 19.14 1.84 -11.15
C GLY A 320 19.46 0.38 -10.80
N ARG A 321 20.74 -0.01 -10.80
CA ARG A 321 21.15 -1.37 -10.47
C ARG A 321 20.85 -1.75 -9.01
N LYS A 322 20.98 -0.81 -8.07
CA LYS A 322 20.66 -1.07 -6.66
C LYS A 322 19.16 -1.27 -6.45
N LEU A 323 18.33 -0.52 -7.19
CA LEU A 323 16.87 -0.68 -7.21
C LEU A 323 16.45 -2.02 -7.83
N GLU A 324 17.07 -2.43 -8.94
CA GLU A 324 16.85 -3.76 -9.54
C GLU A 324 17.19 -4.89 -8.56
N LEU A 325 18.35 -4.80 -7.90
CA LEU A 325 18.78 -5.78 -6.90
C LEU A 325 17.84 -5.82 -5.70
N ALA A 326 17.41 -4.67 -5.18
CA ALA A 326 16.44 -4.60 -4.11
C ALA A 326 15.11 -5.26 -4.52
N THR A 327 14.61 -4.94 -5.72
CA THR A 327 13.40 -5.56 -6.28
C THR A 327 13.55 -7.08 -6.38
N GLY A 328 14.72 -7.56 -6.84
CA GLY A 328 15.05 -8.99 -6.88
C GLY A 328 15.05 -9.65 -5.50
N VAL A 329 15.67 -9.02 -4.50
CA VAL A 329 15.69 -9.51 -3.11
C VAL A 329 14.26 -9.64 -2.56
N PHE A 330 13.43 -8.60 -2.70
CA PHE A 330 12.05 -8.66 -2.21
C PHE A 330 11.22 -9.71 -2.94
N ALA A 331 11.37 -9.83 -4.25
CA ALA A 331 10.72 -10.88 -5.02
C ALA A 331 11.15 -12.28 -4.56
N SER A 332 12.45 -12.51 -4.33
CA SER A 332 12.97 -13.78 -3.83
C SER A 332 12.45 -14.11 -2.42
N VAL A 333 12.44 -13.14 -1.50
CA VAL A 333 11.88 -13.32 -0.15
C VAL A 333 10.37 -13.56 -0.20
N THR A 334 9.66 -12.88 -1.09
CA THR A 334 8.22 -13.09 -1.33
C THR A 334 7.96 -14.50 -1.84
N GLY A 335 8.73 -14.96 -2.83
CA GLY A 335 8.63 -16.32 -3.36
C GLY A 335 8.92 -17.38 -2.30
N ALA A 336 9.99 -17.19 -1.50
CA ALA A 336 10.31 -18.08 -0.39
C ALA A 336 9.20 -18.12 0.66
N SER A 337 8.63 -16.96 1.01
CA SER A 337 7.52 -16.87 1.96
C SER A 337 6.26 -17.56 1.45
N ALA A 338 5.94 -17.43 0.15
CA ALA A 338 4.81 -18.12 -0.47
C ALA A 338 5.01 -19.65 -0.46
N VAL A 339 6.23 -20.12 -0.79
CA VAL A 339 6.56 -21.55 -0.73
C VAL A 339 6.46 -22.09 0.70
N LEU A 340 6.97 -21.35 1.69
CA LEU A 340 6.82 -21.73 3.09
C LEU A 340 5.36 -21.74 3.54
N GLY A 341 4.55 -20.76 3.10
CA GLY A 341 3.11 -20.71 3.39
C GLY A 341 2.30 -21.83 2.76
N ALA A 342 2.79 -22.39 1.65
CA ALA A 342 2.17 -23.53 0.98
C ALA A 342 2.54 -24.87 1.61
N VAL A 343 3.77 -25.02 2.12
CA VAL A 343 4.31 -26.28 2.64
C VAL A 343 4.08 -26.45 4.14
N LEU A 344 4.05 -25.36 4.91
CA LEU A 344 3.83 -25.43 6.35
C LEU A 344 2.34 -25.59 6.68
N PRO A 345 2.00 -26.21 7.82
CA PRO A 345 0.61 -26.37 8.26
C PRO A 345 -0.10 -25.01 8.35
N GLN A 346 -1.24 -24.90 7.66
CA GLN A 346 -2.06 -23.68 7.63
C GLN A 346 -2.98 -23.57 8.83
N LEU A 347 -3.44 -24.72 9.32
CA LEU A 347 -4.23 -24.90 10.53
C LEU A 347 -3.53 -25.91 11.42
N THR A 348 -3.59 -25.67 12.72
CA THR A 348 -3.14 -26.63 13.74
C THR A 348 -4.33 -26.97 14.62
N ALA A 349 -4.65 -28.25 14.76
CA ALA A 349 -5.73 -28.70 15.62
C ALA A 349 -5.33 -28.62 17.10
N ILE A 350 -6.28 -28.21 17.93
CA ILE A 350 -6.20 -28.23 19.38
C ILE A 350 -6.73 -29.61 19.82
N GLY A 351 -5.90 -30.64 19.73
CA GLY A 351 -6.29 -32.02 20.08
C GLY A 351 -5.71 -33.09 19.14
N SER A 352 -6.40 -34.23 19.02
CA SER A 352 -5.98 -35.38 18.20
C SER A 352 -6.63 -35.46 16.82
N ALA A 353 -7.31 -34.41 16.37
CA ALA A 353 -7.94 -34.35 15.05
C ALA A 353 -6.94 -33.85 14.01
N ASP A 354 -7.00 -34.38 12.79
CA ASP A 354 -6.20 -33.85 11.68
C ASP A 354 -6.78 -32.52 11.20
N ALA A 355 -5.92 -31.52 11.03
CA ALA A 355 -6.32 -30.21 10.55
C ALA A 355 -6.54 -30.23 9.03
N PRO A 356 -7.67 -29.71 8.52
CA PRO A 356 -7.91 -29.65 7.07
C PRO A 356 -6.89 -28.72 6.40
N GLU A 357 -6.42 -29.12 5.21
CA GLU A 357 -5.49 -28.34 4.40
C GLU A 357 -6.22 -27.71 3.21
N SER A 358 -5.82 -26.49 2.81
CA SER A 358 -6.41 -25.82 1.66
C SER A 358 -5.86 -26.39 0.35
N PRO A 359 -6.71 -26.82 -0.60
CA PRO A 359 -6.25 -27.25 -1.93
C PRO A 359 -5.53 -26.15 -2.70
N ALA A 360 -5.83 -24.88 -2.41
CA ALA A 360 -5.17 -23.72 -3.01
C ALA A 360 -3.69 -23.59 -2.64
N ARG A 361 -3.17 -24.39 -1.69
CA ARG A 361 -1.74 -24.38 -1.32
C ARG A 361 -0.82 -24.66 -2.50
N TRP A 362 -1.21 -25.53 -3.43
CA TRP A 362 -0.41 -25.84 -4.62
C TRP A 362 -0.32 -24.67 -5.58
N LEU A 363 -1.40 -23.89 -5.67
CA LEU A 363 -1.42 -22.65 -6.44
C LEU A 363 -0.49 -21.60 -5.80
N LEU A 364 -0.47 -21.52 -4.46
CA LEU A 364 0.45 -20.63 -3.73
C LEU A 364 1.91 -21.05 -3.92
N LEU A 365 2.19 -22.36 -3.93
CA LEU A 365 3.51 -22.92 -4.23
C LEU A 365 3.94 -22.54 -5.65
N ALA A 366 3.06 -22.70 -6.64
CA ALA A 366 3.33 -22.33 -8.03
C ALA A 366 3.60 -20.82 -8.17
N ALA A 367 2.77 -19.97 -7.57
CA ALA A 367 2.95 -18.52 -7.55
C ALA A 367 4.27 -18.12 -6.87
N GLY A 368 4.59 -18.74 -5.73
CA GLY A 368 5.84 -18.54 -5.01
C GLY A 368 7.07 -18.94 -5.83
N GLY A 369 7.01 -20.08 -6.52
CA GLY A 369 8.05 -20.54 -7.43
C GLY A 369 8.30 -19.57 -8.59
N VAL A 370 7.23 -19.11 -9.25
CA VAL A 370 7.31 -18.11 -10.33
C VAL A 370 7.97 -16.81 -9.84
N ILE A 371 7.48 -16.24 -8.73
CA ILE A 371 8.00 -14.97 -8.21
C ILE A 371 9.42 -15.12 -7.66
N GLY A 372 9.72 -16.23 -7.01
CA GLY A 372 11.08 -16.56 -6.57
C GLY A 372 12.06 -16.64 -7.73
N LEU A 373 11.70 -17.32 -8.82
CA LEU A 373 12.52 -17.46 -10.02
C LEU A 373 12.71 -16.12 -10.75
N LEU A 374 11.65 -15.32 -10.90
CA LEU A 374 11.76 -13.98 -11.49
C LEU A 374 12.62 -13.05 -10.62
N GLY A 375 12.48 -13.14 -9.28
CA GLY A 375 13.34 -12.42 -8.33
C GLY A 375 14.81 -12.83 -8.47
N LEU A 376 15.09 -14.12 -8.58
CA LEU A 376 16.44 -14.62 -8.79
C LEU A 376 17.04 -14.15 -10.13
N ALA A 377 16.22 -14.08 -11.19
CA ALA A 377 16.66 -13.61 -12.50
C ALA A 377 17.08 -12.12 -12.50
N MET A 378 16.54 -11.29 -11.60
CA MET A 378 16.95 -9.88 -11.43
C MET A 378 18.41 -9.71 -10.99
N PHE A 379 19.02 -10.73 -10.35
CA PHE A 379 20.45 -10.70 -10.00
C PHE A 379 21.35 -10.77 -11.23
N VAL A 380 20.84 -11.19 -12.39
CA VAL A 380 21.61 -11.20 -13.66
C VAL A 380 21.39 -9.88 -14.40
N THR A 381 22.44 -9.04 -14.51
CA THR A 381 22.38 -7.70 -15.14
C THR A 381 21.78 -7.71 -16.54
N ARG A 382 22.12 -8.70 -17.37
CA ARG A 382 21.65 -8.81 -18.76
C ARG A 382 20.16 -9.12 -18.87
N VAL A 383 19.57 -9.68 -17.82
CA VAL A 383 18.20 -10.23 -17.83
C VAL A 383 17.27 -9.36 -17.00
N ALA A 384 17.78 -8.64 -15.99
CA ALA A 384 17.01 -7.80 -15.08
C ALA A 384 16.10 -6.79 -15.80
N THR A 385 16.63 -6.10 -16.81
CA THR A 385 15.88 -5.10 -17.59
C THR A 385 14.72 -5.71 -18.40
N ALA A 386 14.85 -6.97 -18.80
CA ALA A 386 13.81 -7.72 -19.51
C ALA A 386 12.80 -8.38 -18.56
N VAL A 387 13.23 -8.80 -17.38
CA VAL A 387 12.39 -9.49 -16.39
C VAL A 387 11.57 -8.53 -15.54
N ARG A 388 12.07 -7.31 -15.27
CA ARG A 388 11.35 -6.36 -14.41
C ARG A 388 9.91 -6.08 -14.87
N PRO A 389 9.62 -5.81 -16.17
CA PRO A 389 8.24 -5.61 -16.61
C PRO A 389 7.35 -6.86 -16.39
N VAL A 390 7.91 -8.06 -16.51
CA VAL A 390 7.20 -9.31 -16.16
C VAL A 390 6.84 -9.31 -14.67
N LEU A 391 7.83 -9.00 -13.82
CA LEU A 391 7.66 -8.96 -12.36
C LEU A 391 6.66 -7.88 -11.90
N SER A 392 6.56 -6.76 -12.62
CA SER A 392 5.60 -5.68 -12.34
C SER A 392 4.13 -6.09 -12.45
N VAL A 393 3.87 -7.21 -13.12
CA VAL A 393 2.54 -7.82 -13.27
C VAL A 393 2.44 -9.11 -12.47
N ALA A 394 3.46 -9.98 -12.55
CA ALA A 394 3.42 -11.33 -11.99
C ALA A 394 3.18 -11.34 -10.47
N TRP A 395 3.62 -10.30 -9.73
CA TRP A 395 3.50 -10.24 -8.25
C TRP A 395 2.07 -10.49 -7.76
N VAL A 396 1.06 -10.10 -8.55
CA VAL A 396 -0.36 -10.26 -8.19
C VAL A 396 -0.80 -11.73 -8.12
N GLY A 397 -0.03 -12.64 -8.73
CA GLY A 397 -0.24 -14.08 -8.61
C GLY A 397 -0.12 -14.59 -7.17
N VAL A 398 0.69 -13.92 -6.34
CA VAL A 398 0.83 -14.28 -4.91
C VAL A 398 -0.42 -13.93 -4.12
N PRO A 399 -0.95 -12.68 -4.11
CA PRO A 399 -2.25 -12.36 -3.51
C PRO A 399 -3.40 -13.22 -4.05
N LEU A 400 -3.42 -13.51 -5.35
CA LEU A 400 -4.42 -14.39 -5.95
C LEU A 400 -4.46 -15.77 -5.27
N ALA A 401 -3.31 -16.38 -5.04
CA ALA A 401 -3.23 -17.71 -4.43
C ALA A 401 -3.30 -17.67 -2.90
N ALA A 402 -2.67 -16.68 -2.28
CA ALA A 402 -2.59 -16.54 -0.83
C ALA A 402 -3.95 -16.22 -0.21
N THR A 403 -4.79 -15.40 -0.87
CA THR A 403 -6.16 -15.14 -0.39
C THR A 403 -7.03 -16.39 -0.42
N ALA A 404 -6.82 -17.27 -1.41
CA ALA A 404 -7.49 -18.57 -1.48
C ALA A 404 -7.07 -19.52 -0.35
N VAL A 405 -5.77 -19.55 -0.03
CA VAL A 405 -5.24 -20.31 1.11
C VAL A 405 -5.72 -19.76 2.45
N LEU A 406 -5.66 -18.43 2.62
CA LEU A 406 -6.05 -17.76 3.85
C LEU A 406 -7.54 -17.88 4.10
N ASP A 407 -8.38 -17.99 3.06
CA ASP A 407 -9.81 -18.19 3.21
C ASP A 407 -10.12 -19.42 4.08
N THR A 408 -9.38 -20.52 3.94
CA THR A 408 -9.53 -21.72 4.79
C THR A 408 -9.19 -21.43 6.26
N ALA A 409 -8.12 -20.68 6.52
CA ALA A 409 -7.74 -20.30 7.88
C ALA A 409 -8.76 -19.33 8.52
N LEU A 410 -9.25 -18.39 7.71
CA LEU A 410 -10.23 -17.40 8.10
C LEU A 410 -11.59 -18.06 8.34
N THR A 411 -12.16 -18.82 7.41
CA THR A 411 -13.45 -19.51 7.62
C THR A 411 -13.45 -20.53 8.76
N THR A 412 -12.31 -21.19 9.02
CA THR A 412 -12.20 -22.14 10.13
C THR A 412 -11.99 -21.44 11.48
N GLY A 413 -11.23 -20.34 11.52
CA GLY A 413 -11.04 -19.51 12.71
C GLY A 413 -12.22 -18.58 13.02
N TYR A 414 -12.96 -18.16 11.99
CA TYR A 414 -14.21 -17.40 12.07
C TYR A 414 -15.40 -18.37 12.16
N THR A 415 -15.54 -19.08 13.28
CA THR A 415 -16.88 -19.46 13.74
C THR A 415 -17.61 -18.22 14.27
N SER A 416 -17.71 -17.18 13.44
CA SER A 416 -18.59 -16.03 13.66
C SER A 416 -19.68 -16.11 12.60
N THR A 417 -20.82 -16.68 13.01
CA THR A 417 -22.16 -16.29 12.56
C THR A 417 -22.19 -15.60 11.19
N THR A 418 -22.15 -16.39 10.12
CA THR A 418 -22.63 -15.92 8.83
C THR A 418 -24.04 -15.39 9.08
N PHE A 419 -24.25 -14.12 8.76
CA PHE A 419 -25.55 -13.47 8.77
C PHE A 419 -26.47 -14.22 7.80
N SER A 420 -27.16 -15.24 8.30
CA SER A 420 -28.24 -15.95 7.60
C SER A 420 -29.56 -15.42 8.17
N PRO A 421 -30.39 -14.68 7.40
CA PRO A 421 -31.63 -14.11 7.91
C PRO A 421 -32.73 -15.14 8.24
N THR A 422 -32.46 -16.45 8.17
CA THR A 422 -33.51 -17.48 8.10
C THR A 422 -33.34 -18.68 9.02
N GLN A 423 -32.76 -18.54 10.22
CA GLN A 423 -32.80 -19.64 11.19
C GLN A 423 -33.17 -19.19 12.61
N TYR A 424 -34.43 -18.78 12.76
CA TYR A 424 -35.09 -18.72 14.06
C TYR A 424 -35.55 -20.13 14.43
N GLY A 425 -35.04 -20.70 15.53
CA GLY A 425 -35.72 -21.82 16.20
C GLY A 425 -34.90 -23.06 16.54
N SER A 426 -33.69 -22.93 17.11
CA SER A 426 -33.14 -24.02 17.92
C SER A 426 -32.67 -23.49 19.27
N PRO A 427 -33.11 -24.07 20.41
CA PRO A 427 -32.57 -23.75 21.72
C PRO A 427 -31.16 -24.35 21.80
N VAL A 428 -30.16 -23.52 22.04
CA VAL A 428 -28.77 -23.95 22.22
C VAL A 428 -28.57 -24.18 23.72
N ASP A 429 -28.62 -25.44 24.13
CA ASP A 429 -28.15 -25.89 25.44
C ASP A 429 -26.62 -25.94 25.44
N GLY A 430 -25.97 -25.24 26.39
CA GLY A 430 -24.59 -25.52 26.79
C GLY A 430 -23.56 -24.41 26.58
N LEU A 431 -22.69 -24.28 27.59
CA LEU A 431 -21.47 -23.44 27.65
C LEU A 431 -20.41 -23.79 26.58
N ASP A 432 -20.64 -24.80 25.74
CA ASP A 432 -19.79 -25.16 24.60
C ASP A 432 -19.98 -24.22 23.38
N SER A 433 -20.94 -23.29 23.47
CA SER A 433 -21.19 -22.25 22.45
C SER A 433 -20.31 -21.01 22.57
N LEU A 434 -19.39 -20.95 23.54
CA LEU A 434 -18.35 -19.90 23.62
C LEU A 434 -17.17 -20.21 22.68
N GLY A 435 -17.51 -20.34 21.39
CA GLY A 435 -16.76 -20.08 20.17
C GLY A 435 -15.22 -20.02 20.16
N PHE A 436 -14.52 -20.99 20.73
CA PHE A 436 -13.17 -21.33 20.29
C PHE A 436 -13.29 -22.54 19.35
N GLY A 437 -13.16 -22.32 18.04
CA GLY A 437 -13.05 -23.44 17.10
C GLY A 437 -11.88 -24.35 17.49
N PRO A 438 -11.93 -25.66 17.22
CA PRO A 438 -10.87 -26.61 17.61
C PRO A 438 -9.56 -26.45 16.81
N PHE A 439 -9.40 -25.36 16.07
CA PHE A 439 -8.28 -25.11 15.18
C PHE A 439 -7.72 -23.71 15.42
N SER A 440 -6.39 -23.59 15.51
CA SER A 440 -5.68 -22.31 15.51
C SER A 440 -4.93 -22.11 14.18
N SER A 441 -4.59 -20.86 13.88
CA SER A 441 -3.78 -20.53 12.70
C SER A 441 -2.39 -21.18 12.82
N GLY A 442 -2.04 -21.98 11.83
CA GLY A 442 -0.72 -22.60 11.74
C GLY A 442 0.33 -21.63 11.17
N PRO A 443 1.62 -21.98 11.26
CA PRO A 443 2.70 -21.14 10.74
C PRO A 443 2.57 -20.85 9.24
N GLY A 444 1.97 -21.76 8.46
CA GLY A 444 1.73 -21.58 7.03
C GLY A 444 0.86 -20.37 6.70
N ALA A 445 -0.15 -20.08 7.52
CA ALA A 445 -1.01 -18.90 7.34
C ALA A 445 -0.20 -17.58 7.48
N VAL A 446 0.69 -17.52 8.47
CA VAL A 446 1.58 -16.36 8.68
C VAL A 446 2.50 -16.16 7.48
N TRP A 447 3.11 -17.23 6.96
CA TRP A 447 4.00 -17.16 5.80
C TRP A 447 3.27 -16.79 4.50
N ALA A 448 2.07 -17.32 4.27
CA ALA A 448 1.23 -16.93 3.13
C ALA A 448 0.90 -15.43 3.16
N TRP A 449 0.67 -14.89 4.35
CA TRP A 449 0.41 -13.48 4.53
C TRP A 449 1.66 -12.60 4.38
N LEU A 450 2.80 -13.02 4.93
CA LEU A 450 4.09 -12.37 4.68
C LEU A 450 4.41 -12.34 3.18
N ALA A 451 4.01 -13.38 2.44
CA ALA A 451 4.11 -13.38 0.99
C ALA A 451 3.19 -12.35 0.32
N MET A 452 1.95 -12.17 0.79
CA MET A 452 1.09 -11.09 0.27
C MET A 452 1.70 -9.71 0.48
N VAL A 453 2.19 -9.43 1.69
CA VAL A 453 2.88 -8.16 1.98
C VAL A 453 4.12 -8.04 1.09
N GLY A 454 4.96 -9.07 1.05
CA GLY A 454 6.14 -9.11 0.18
C GLY A 454 5.81 -8.86 -1.30
N ALA A 455 4.69 -9.36 -1.79
CA ALA A 455 4.26 -9.16 -3.18
C ALA A 455 3.89 -7.70 -3.46
N VAL A 456 3.14 -7.05 -2.57
CA VAL A 456 2.89 -5.60 -2.62
C VAL A 456 4.21 -4.85 -2.57
N VAL A 457 5.13 -5.32 -1.73
CA VAL A 457 6.43 -4.68 -1.55
C VAL A 457 7.25 -4.73 -2.85
N THR A 458 7.26 -5.91 -3.46
CA THR A 458 7.89 -6.18 -4.75
C THR A 458 7.27 -5.33 -5.85
N ALA A 459 5.95 -5.15 -5.85
CA ALA A 459 5.23 -4.32 -6.80
C ALA A 459 5.69 -2.85 -6.73
N CYS A 460 5.71 -2.27 -5.54
CA CYS A 460 6.16 -0.88 -5.35
C CYS A 460 7.62 -0.70 -5.76
N CYS A 461 8.52 -1.60 -5.36
CA CYS A 461 9.92 -1.57 -5.80
C CYS A 461 10.05 -1.64 -7.33
N SER A 462 9.28 -2.52 -7.97
CA SER A 462 9.26 -2.68 -9.43
C SER A 462 8.76 -1.43 -10.15
N VAL A 463 7.72 -0.78 -9.61
CA VAL A 463 7.19 0.50 -10.14
C VAL A 463 8.21 1.63 -9.98
N VAL A 464 8.85 1.76 -8.82
CA VAL A 464 9.89 2.78 -8.58
C VAL A 464 11.07 2.56 -9.52
N ALA A 465 11.53 1.32 -9.67
CA ALA A 465 12.56 0.98 -10.65
C ALA A 465 12.09 1.31 -12.08
N GLY A 466 10.80 1.12 -12.37
CA GLY A 466 10.08 1.57 -13.58
C GLY A 466 10.23 3.05 -13.89
N VAL A 467 9.93 3.89 -12.91
CA VAL A 467 9.98 5.36 -13.01
C VAL A 467 11.43 5.81 -13.22
N VAL A 468 12.37 5.29 -12.43
CA VAL A 468 13.79 5.65 -12.56
C VAL A 468 14.36 5.27 -13.92
N GLU A 469 14.03 4.08 -14.45
CA GLU A 469 14.45 3.68 -15.80
C GLU A 469 13.79 4.50 -16.92
N ARG A 470 12.67 5.17 -16.63
CA ARG A 470 12.02 6.07 -17.58
C ARG A 470 12.73 7.41 -17.57
N GLU A 471 12.97 7.98 -16.39
CA GLU A 471 13.71 9.23 -16.21
C GLU A 471 15.12 9.13 -16.80
N ASP A 472 15.90 8.10 -16.43
CA ASP A 472 17.26 7.88 -16.96
C ASP A 472 17.28 7.74 -18.50
N ALA A 473 16.18 7.27 -19.11
CA ALA A 473 16.06 7.11 -20.55
C ALA A 473 15.55 8.37 -21.27
N GLU A 474 14.81 9.24 -20.57
CA GLU A 474 14.38 10.56 -21.06
C GLU A 474 15.57 11.53 -21.02
N ASP A 475 16.37 11.50 -19.96
CA ASP A 475 17.59 12.29 -19.83
C ASP A 475 18.62 11.94 -20.93
N ALA A 476 18.82 10.64 -21.17
CA ALA A 476 19.70 10.17 -22.24
C ALA A 476 19.23 10.60 -23.65
N ALA A 477 17.91 10.72 -23.86
CA ALA A 477 17.35 11.19 -25.13
C ALA A 477 17.45 12.71 -25.27
N ALA A 478 17.30 13.47 -24.18
CA ALA A 478 17.49 14.93 -24.17
C ALA A 478 18.95 15.34 -24.46
N ASP A 479 19.92 14.56 -23.94
CA ASP A 479 21.35 14.71 -24.25
C ASP A 479 21.64 14.49 -25.75
N GLU A 480 20.94 13.54 -26.40
CA GLU A 480 21.09 13.25 -27.83
C GLU A 480 20.39 14.29 -28.73
N VAL A 481 19.23 14.82 -28.32
CA VAL A 481 18.44 15.81 -29.10
C VAL A 481 19.02 17.23 -29.05
N SER A 482 19.94 17.50 -28.12
CA SER A 482 20.76 18.72 -28.14
C SER A 482 21.73 18.78 -29.34
N GLY A 483 21.82 17.70 -30.14
CA GLY A 483 22.40 17.71 -31.49
C GLY A 483 21.32 17.93 -32.56
N GLU A 484 21.21 19.18 -33.03
CA GLU A 484 20.80 19.65 -34.38
C GLU A 484 19.79 18.82 -35.21
N ASP A 485 18.75 18.21 -34.62
CA ASP A 485 17.55 17.76 -35.35
C ASP A 485 16.34 17.69 -34.38
N GLY A 486 15.71 18.84 -34.18
CA GLY A 486 14.51 18.99 -33.37
C GLY A 486 13.27 18.40 -34.06
N ASN A 487 13.01 17.11 -33.86
CA ASN A 487 11.68 16.55 -34.08
C ASN A 487 11.14 15.97 -32.78
N GLY A 488 10.36 16.80 -32.07
CA GLY A 488 9.72 16.45 -30.81
C GLY A 488 8.90 15.17 -30.92
N ILE A 489 9.15 14.26 -29.98
CA ILE A 489 8.44 12.98 -29.87
C ILE A 489 6.99 13.28 -29.46
N PRO A 490 5.96 12.87 -30.24
CA PRO A 490 4.58 13.05 -29.82
C PRO A 490 4.20 12.04 -28.72
N ASP A 491 3.61 12.54 -27.64
CA ASP A 491 2.98 11.84 -26.50
C ASP A 491 1.74 10.98 -26.89
N GLY A 492 1.80 10.29 -28.03
CA GLY A 492 0.68 9.54 -28.62
C GLY A 492 0.75 8.01 -28.44
N VAL A 493 -0.40 7.35 -28.59
CA VAL A 493 -0.49 5.89 -28.76
C VAL A 493 0.37 5.50 -29.97
N THR A 494 1.35 4.61 -29.76
CA THR A 494 2.25 4.19 -30.84
C THR A 494 1.45 3.50 -31.96
N THR A 495 1.89 3.61 -33.20
CA THR A 495 1.27 2.92 -34.36
C THR A 495 1.21 1.40 -34.14
N VAL A 496 2.20 0.86 -33.42
CA VAL A 496 2.22 -0.54 -32.94
C VAL A 496 1.13 -0.77 -31.88
N GLY A 497 0.97 0.15 -30.93
CA GLY A 497 -0.09 0.12 -29.92
C GLY A 497 -1.50 0.06 -30.51
N LEU A 498 -1.77 0.79 -31.59
CA LEU A 498 -3.05 0.72 -32.32
C LEU A 498 -3.31 -0.67 -32.92
N ARG A 499 -2.30 -1.33 -33.49
CA ARG A 499 -2.43 -2.70 -34.03
C ARG A 499 -2.62 -3.75 -32.94
N MET A 500 -2.19 -3.45 -31.71
CA MET A 500 -2.37 -4.32 -30.55
C MET A 500 -3.74 -4.18 -29.90
N LEU A 501 -4.53 -3.14 -30.19
CA LEU A 501 -5.81 -2.90 -29.50
C LEU A 501 -6.76 -4.09 -29.58
N ILE A 502 -6.96 -4.68 -30.76
CA ILE A 502 -7.90 -5.80 -30.96
C ILE A 502 -7.54 -7.05 -30.12
N PRO A 503 -6.33 -7.63 -30.23
CA PRO A 503 -5.99 -8.80 -29.43
C PRO A 503 -5.93 -8.50 -27.93
N LEU A 504 -5.66 -7.25 -27.55
CA LEU A 504 -5.49 -6.83 -26.17
C LEU A 504 -6.82 -6.52 -25.48
N THR A 505 -7.80 -5.96 -26.19
CA THR A 505 -9.19 -5.89 -25.71
C THR A 505 -9.81 -7.27 -25.59
N ALA A 506 -9.57 -8.15 -26.58
CA ALA A 506 -10.01 -9.54 -26.51
C ALA A 506 -9.40 -10.26 -25.30
N ALA A 507 -8.08 -10.12 -25.08
CA ALA A 507 -7.40 -10.68 -23.91
C ALA A 507 -7.98 -10.16 -22.59
N ALA A 508 -8.24 -8.85 -22.48
CA ALA A 508 -8.81 -8.25 -21.27
C ALA A 508 -10.23 -8.77 -20.97
N VAL A 509 -11.11 -8.83 -21.99
CA VAL A 509 -12.48 -9.35 -21.84
C VAL A 509 -12.47 -10.83 -21.47
N LEU A 510 -11.64 -11.63 -22.13
CA LEU A 510 -11.51 -13.07 -21.84
C LEU A 510 -10.91 -13.31 -20.44
N ALA A 511 -9.96 -12.48 -20.00
CA ALA A 511 -9.42 -12.55 -18.64
C ALA A 511 -10.49 -12.19 -17.59
N ILE A 512 -11.31 -11.17 -17.81
CA ILE A 512 -12.42 -10.83 -16.90
C ILE A 512 -13.40 -12.02 -16.80
N ALA A 513 -13.77 -12.63 -17.94
CA ALA A 513 -14.64 -13.81 -17.96
C ALA A 513 -14.00 -15.02 -17.24
N ALA A 514 -12.70 -15.25 -17.45
CA ALA A 514 -11.95 -16.35 -16.84
C ALA A 514 -11.86 -16.24 -15.31
N PHE A 515 -11.73 -15.02 -14.78
CA PHE A 515 -11.63 -14.78 -13.33
C PHE A 515 -13.00 -14.66 -12.68
N GLY A 516 -14.03 -14.34 -13.45
CA GLY A 516 -15.40 -14.28 -12.97
C GLY A 516 -16.15 -15.60 -12.94
N THR A 517 -15.67 -16.62 -13.67
CA THR A 517 -16.31 -17.95 -13.74
C THR A 517 -15.46 -19.05 -13.08
N PRO A 518 -16.08 -20.14 -12.57
CA PRO A 518 -15.36 -21.28 -12.00
C PRO A 518 -14.45 -21.99 -13.03
N LEU A 519 -13.26 -22.40 -12.62
CA LEU A 519 -12.35 -23.26 -13.40
C LEU A 519 -12.54 -24.74 -13.11
N VAL A 520 -12.97 -25.08 -11.91
CA VAL A 520 -13.24 -26.43 -11.43
C VAL A 520 -14.68 -26.46 -10.93
N THR A 521 -15.42 -27.45 -11.40
CA THR A 521 -16.79 -27.72 -10.93
C THR A 521 -16.81 -29.12 -10.33
N ALA A 522 -17.36 -29.28 -9.13
CA ALA A 522 -17.67 -30.59 -8.55
C ALA A 522 -19.00 -30.54 -7.77
N PRO A 523 -19.66 -31.68 -7.51
CA PRO A 523 -21.00 -31.71 -6.90
C PRO A 523 -21.10 -31.05 -5.52
N GLU A 524 -20.03 -31.12 -4.71
CA GLU A 524 -19.97 -30.58 -3.34
C GLU A 524 -18.94 -29.45 -3.18
N TYR A 525 -18.42 -28.91 -4.30
CA TYR A 525 -17.42 -27.85 -4.29
C TYR A 525 -17.85 -26.68 -5.19
N VAL A 526 -18.01 -25.52 -4.57
CA VAL A 526 -18.24 -24.26 -5.28
C VAL A 526 -16.93 -23.50 -5.31
N GLU A 527 -16.35 -23.35 -6.50
CA GLU A 527 -15.13 -22.56 -6.62
C GLU A 527 -15.45 -21.05 -6.50
N PRO A 528 -14.68 -20.31 -5.68
CA PRO A 528 -14.72 -18.86 -5.63
C PRO A 528 -14.44 -18.25 -7.00
N GLY A 529 -15.28 -17.28 -7.38
CA GLY A 529 -15.15 -16.50 -8.60
C GLY A 529 -15.55 -15.06 -8.33
N LEU A 530 -15.34 -14.19 -9.32
CA LEU A 530 -15.78 -12.79 -9.17
C LEU A 530 -17.31 -12.65 -9.01
N TRP A 531 -18.08 -13.62 -9.54
CA TRP A 531 -19.55 -13.60 -9.52
C TRP A 531 -20.22 -14.88 -8.99
N SER A 532 -19.48 -15.99 -8.81
CA SER A 532 -20.05 -17.30 -8.44
C SER A 532 -20.14 -17.54 -6.92
N ASP A 533 -19.16 -17.07 -6.16
CA ASP A 533 -19.13 -17.15 -4.70
C ASP A 533 -18.16 -16.09 -4.16
N VAL A 534 -18.67 -15.16 -3.33
CA VAL A 534 -17.95 -13.97 -2.88
C VAL A 534 -17.37 -14.22 -1.49
N GLY A 535 -16.05 -14.42 -1.44
CA GLY A 535 -15.30 -14.64 -0.21
C GLY A 535 -13.95 -13.90 -0.20
N THR A 536 -13.07 -14.26 0.73
CA THR A 536 -11.67 -13.76 0.75
C THR A 536 -10.96 -13.90 -0.61
N PRO A 537 -11.10 -15.02 -1.36
CA PRO A 537 -10.38 -15.24 -2.62
C PRO A 537 -10.81 -14.26 -3.72
N THR A 538 -12.05 -13.74 -3.64
CA THR A 538 -12.60 -12.77 -4.59
C THR A 538 -11.77 -11.48 -4.66
N TRP A 539 -11.17 -11.07 -3.54
CA TRP A 539 -10.27 -9.91 -3.50
C TRP A 539 -8.95 -10.15 -4.23
N GLY A 540 -8.40 -11.36 -4.13
CA GLY A 540 -7.22 -11.77 -4.91
C GLY A 540 -7.51 -11.82 -6.41
N LEU A 541 -8.69 -12.34 -6.79
CA LEU A 541 -9.16 -12.35 -8.18
C LEU A 541 -9.38 -10.93 -8.72
N ALA A 542 -10.02 -10.05 -7.94
CA ALA A 542 -10.25 -8.66 -8.32
C ALA A 542 -8.93 -7.89 -8.50
N ALA A 543 -7.97 -8.07 -7.59
CA ALA A 543 -6.64 -7.48 -7.71
C ALA A 543 -5.93 -7.94 -9.00
N ALA A 544 -6.00 -9.25 -9.31
CA ALA A 544 -5.41 -9.79 -10.52
C ALA A 544 -6.06 -9.21 -11.80
N VAL A 545 -7.40 -9.12 -11.86
CA VAL A 545 -8.11 -8.52 -12.99
C VAL A 545 -7.71 -7.05 -13.18
N LEU A 546 -7.66 -6.26 -12.11
CA LEU A 546 -7.25 -4.85 -12.18
C LEU A 546 -5.82 -4.69 -12.68
N VAL A 547 -4.89 -5.52 -12.19
CA VAL A 547 -3.50 -5.52 -12.64
C VAL A 547 -3.40 -5.94 -14.11
N ILE A 548 -4.13 -6.97 -14.55
CA ILE A 548 -4.17 -7.44 -15.94
C ILE A 548 -4.72 -6.34 -16.88
N VAL A 549 -5.84 -5.71 -16.52
CA VAL A 549 -6.44 -4.64 -17.33
C VAL A 549 -5.54 -3.41 -17.37
N GLY A 550 -4.97 -2.99 -16.24
CA GLY A 550 -4.03 -1.88 -16.17
C GLY A 550 -2.76 -2.14 -16.99
N ALA A 551 -2.24 -3.36 -16.92
CA ALA A 551 -1.10 -3.84 -17.71
C ALA A 551 -1.39 -3.79 -19.22
N CYS A 552 -2.56 -4.29 -19.64
CA CYS A 552 -3.05 -4.18 -21.02
C CYS A 552 -3.07 -2.73 -21.49
N VAL A 553 -3.70 -1.82 -20.73
CA VAL A 553 -3.74 -0.38 -21.08
C VAL A 553 -2.32 0.20 -21.19
N LEU A 554 -1.44 -0.10 -20.24
CA LEU A 554 -0.06 0.41 -20.23
C LEU A 554 0.77 -0.12 -21.40
N ALA A 555 0.52 -1.35 -21.86
CA ALA A 555 1.21 -1.93 -23.01
C ALA A 555 1.00 -1.13 -24.31
N THR A 556 -0.16 -0.48 -24.49
CA THR A 556 -0.44 0.36 -25.67
C THR A 556 0.44 1.61 -25.77
N ARG A 557 0.98 2.06 -24.62
CA ARG A 557 1.85 3.23 -24.48
C ARG A 557 3.32 2.85 -24.27
N SER A 558 3.63 1.56 -24.19
CA SER A 558 4.97 1.06 -23.88
C SER A 558 5.80 0.81 -25.15
N ARG A 559 7.12 0.92 -25.03
CA ARG A 559 8.08 0.50 -26.08
C ARG A 559 7.89 -1.00 -26.39
N PRO A 560 8.05 -1.47 -27.64
CA PRO A 560 7.65 -2.82 -28.06
C PRO A 560 8.26 -3.96 -27.23
N ALA A 561 9.55 -3.86 -26.87
CA ALA A 561 10.20 -4.85 -26.02
C ALA A 561 9.66 -4.87 -24.57
N ARG A 562 9.37 -3.70 -23.99
CA ARG A 562 8.78 -3.58 -22.65
C ARG A 562 7.32 -4.01 -22.64
N ALA A 563 6.58 -3.71 -23.71
CA ALA A 563 5.20 -4.17 -23.90
C ALA A 563 5.13 -5.71 -23.97
N ALA A 564 6.02 -6.36 -24.74
CA ALA A 564 6.07 -7.82 -24.82
C ALA A 564 6.39 -8.46 -23.46
N ALA A 565 7.36 -7.92 -22.71
CA ALA A 565 7.68 -8.41 -21.37
C ALA A 565 6.53 -8.23 -20.38
N LEU A 566 5.82 -7.10 -20.43
CA LEU A 566 4.66 -6.83 -19.60
C LEU A 566 3.52 -7.81 -19.94
N LEU A 567 3.25 -8.07 -21.22
CA LEU A 567 2.27 -9.07 -21.66
C LEU A 567 2.66 -10.51 -21.26
N ALA A 568 3.96 -10.84 -21.22
CA ALA A 568 4.42 -12.11 -20.69
C ALA A 568 4.11 -12.24 -19.18
N GLY A 569 4.20 -11.14 -18.43
CA GLY A 569 3.74 -11.08 -17.04
C GLY A 569 2.23 -11.32 -16.91
N VAL A 570 1.42 -10.72 -17.78
CA VAL A 570 -0.04 -10.95 -17.84
C VAL A 570 -0.34 -12.42 -18.15
N ALA A 571 0.33 -13.00 -19.15
CA ALA A 571 0.19 -14.41 -19.50
C ALA A 571 0.59 -15.34 -18.35
N CYS A 572 1.57 -14.95 -17.53
CA CYS A 572 1.96 -15.71 -16.35
C CYS A 572 0.84 -15.73 -15.29
N VAL A 573 0.18 -14.60 -15.02
CA VAL A 573 -0.95 -14.53 -14.06
C VAL A 573 -2.16 -15.30 -14.56
N VAL A 574 -2.52 -15.17 -15.84
CA VAL A 574 -3.60 -15.95 -16.46
C VAL A 574 -3.25 -17.44 -16.50
N GLY A 575 -1.97 -17.77 -16.74
CA GLY A 575 -1.47 -19.14 -16.71
C GLY A 575 -1.54 -19.76 -15.32
N LEU A 576 -1.21 -19.00 -14.26
CA LEU A 576 -1.43 -19.42 -12.87
C LEU A 576 -2.91 -19.69 -12.61
N ARG A 577 -3.81 -18.81 -13.06
CA ARG A 577 -5.26 -19.05 -12.96
C ARG A 577 -5.64 -20.36 -13.66
N ALA A 578 -5.23 -20.57 -14.92
CA ALA A 578 -5.48 -21.82 -15.65
C ALA A 578 -4.91 -23.07 -14.96
N ALA A 579 -3.74 -22.94 -14.31
CA ALA A 579 -3.10 -24.02 -13.56
C ALA A 579 -3.88 -24.45 -12.32
N THR A 580 -4.86 -23.66 -11.84
CA THR A 580 -5.77 -24.06 -10.76
C THR A 580 -6.47 -25.37 -11.09
N ALA A 581 -6.89 -25.59 -12.34
CA ALA A 581 -7.61 -26.81 -12.72
C ALA A 581 -6.79 -28.11 -12.48
N PRO A 582 -5.55 -28.26 -13.01
CA PRO A 582 -4.75 -29.45 -12.72
C PRO A 582 -4.16 -29.50 -11.30
N LEU A 583 -3.90 -28.36 -10.65
CA LEU A 583 -3.27 -28.31 -9.32
C LEU A 583 -4.27 -28.55 -8.18
N VAL A 584 -5.51 -28.10 -8.33
CA VAL A 584 -6.56 -28.20 -7.30
C VAL A 584 -7.54 -29.32 -7.63
N GLY A 585 -7.86 -29.54 -8.91
CA GLY A 585 -8.85 -30.54 -9.32
C GLY A 585 -8.53 -31.97 -8.89
N GLY A 586 -7.24 -32.31 -8.74
CA GLY A 586 -6.82 -33.64 -8.28
C GLY A 586 -7.11 -33.94 -6.80
N GLU A 587 -7.38 -32.92 -5.99
CA GLU A 587 -7.73 -33.07 -4.57
C GLU A 587 -9.25 -33.03 -4.33
N ILE A 588 -10.05 -32.78 -5.37
CA ILE A 588 -11.50 -32.62 -5.29
C ILE A 588 -12.17 -33.77 -6.04
N ASP A 589 -12.90 -34.61 -5.30
CA ASP A 589 -13.64 -35.73 -5.87
C ASP A 589 -14.72 -35.25 -6.85
N GLY A 590 -14.75 -35.86 -8.04
CA GLY A 590 -15.71 -35.51 -9.09
C GLY A 590 -15.42 -34.20 -9.82
N SER A 591 -14.17 -33.70 -9.76
CA SER A 591 -13.78 -32.47 -10.44
C SER A 591 -13.87 -32.57 -11.97
N ALA A 592 -14.45 -31.53 -12.58
CA ALA A 592 -14.49 -31.34 -14.02
C ALA A 592 -14.08 -29.91 -14.39
N ALA A 593 -13.63 -29.72 -15.64
CA ALA A 593 -13.22 -28.42 -16.15
C ALA A 593 -14.42 -27.48 -16.35
N GLY A 594 -14.42 -26.37 -15.61
CA GLY A 594 -15.40 -25.29 -15.74
C GLY A 594 -15.11 -24.35 -16.93
N LEU A 595 -16.05 -23.43 -17.18
CA LEU A 595 -15.95 -22.45 -18.28
C LEU A 595 -14.74 -21.51 -18.14
N GLY A 596 -14.32 -21.22 -16.90
CA GLY A 596 -13.18 -20.34 -16.62
C GLY A 596 -11.86 -20.84 -17.20
N LEU A 597 -11.68 -22.17 -17.30
CA LEU A 597 -10.48 -22.76 -17.90
C LEU A 597 -10.39 -22.42 -19.39
N TRP A 598 -11.49 -22.58 -20.12
CA TRP A 598 -11.55 -22.30 -21.55
C TRP A 598 -11.34 -20.82 -21.85
N PHE A 599 -11.93 -19.93 -21.05
CA PHE A 599 -11.69 -18.49 -21.16
C PHE A 599 -10.23 -18.13 -20.84
N SER A 600 -9.60 -18.79 -19.87
CA SER A 600 -8.18 -18.58 -19.55
C SER A 600 -7.28 -18.99 -20.72
N LEU A 601 -7.54 -20.13 -21.35
CA LEU A 601 -6.80 -20.60 -22.53
C LEU A 601 -6.98 -19.66 -23.73
N ALA A 602 -8.21 -19.19 -23.97
CA ALA A 602 -8.49 -18.21 -25.02
C ALA A 602 -7.78 -16.86 -24.76
N ALA A 603 -7.75 -16.39 -23.50
CA ALA A 603 -7.02 -15.19 -23.11
C ALA A 603 -5.50 -15.35 -23.36
N LEU A 604 -4.92 -16.51 -23.02
CA LEU A 604 -3.51 -16.81 -23.31
C LEU A 604 -3.19 -16.76 -24.81
N ALA A 605 -4.08 -17.31 -25.66
CA ALA A 605 -3.92 -17.24 -27.11
C ALA A 605 -3.96 -15.80 -27.63
N ALA A 606 -4.88 -14.97 -27.11
CA ALA A 606 -4.97 -13.55 -27.47
C ALA A 606 -3.73 -12.76 -27.02
N LEU A 607 -3.19 -13.03 -25.82
CA LEU A 607 -1.96 -12.43 -25.32
C LEU A 607 -0.74 -12.84 -26.15
N ALA A 608 -0.66 -14.11 -26.59
CA ALA A 608 0.40 -14.56 -27.49
C ALA A 608 0.35 -13.82 -28.84
N GLY A 609 -0.85 -13.61 -29.39
CA GLY A 609 -1.05 -12.79 -30.59
C GLY A 609 -0.59 -11.34 -30.40
N ALA A 610 -0.98 -10.70 -29.30
CA ALA A 610 -0.54 -9.35 -28.96
C ALA A 610 1.00 -9.26 -28.77
N GLY A 611 1.59 -10.24 -28.08
CA GLY A 611 3.04 -10.34 -27.88
C GLY A 611 3.80 -10.51 -29.19
N ALA A 612 3.29 -11.31 -30.14
CA ALA A 612 3.87 -11.45 -31.47
C ALA A 612 3.87 -10.12 -32.25
N VAL A 613 2.77 -9.35 -32.18
CA VAL A 613 2.68 -8.01 -32.79
C VAL A 613 3.66 -7.03 -32.15
N ALA A 614 3.83 -7.06 -30.83
CA ALA A 614 4.81 -6.23 -30.13
C ALA A 614 6.25 -6.55 -30.57
N MET A 615 6.57 -7.84 -30.73
CA MET A 615 7.91 -8.27 -31.14
C MET A 615 8.23 -7.97 -32.61
N THR A 616 7.25 -8.02 -33.51
CA THR A 616 7.47 -7.67 -34.93
C THR A 616 7.68 -6.17 -35.11
N GLY A 617 7.02 -5.34 -34.29
CA GLY A 617 7.24 -3.90 -34.24
C GLY A 617 8.63 -3.46 -33.72
N ARG A 618 9.45 -4.39 -33.21
CA ARG A 618 10.86 -4.14 -32.84
C ARG A 618 11.82 -4.21 -34.05
N ARG A 619 11.39 -4.84 -35.15
CA ARG A 619 12.21 -5.09 -36.35
C ARG A 619 12.00 -4.08 -37.47
N ALA A 620 10.94 -3.28 -37.38
CA ALA A 620 10.68 -2.14 -38.24
C ALA A 620 11.15 -0.88 -37.53
#